data_AF-A0A2R7R033-F1
#
_entry.id   AF-A0A2R7R033-F1
#
_cell.length_a   1.000
_cell.length_b   1.000
_cell.length_c   1.000
_cell.angle_alpha   90.00
_cell.angle_beta   90.00
_cell.angle_gamma   90.00
#
_symmetry.space_group_name_H-M   'P 1'
#
loop_
_entity.id
_entity.type
_entity.pdbx_description
1 polymer ?
#
loop_
_entity_poly.entity_id
_entity_poly.type
_entity_poly.pdbx_seq_one_letter_code
_entity_poly.pdbx_strand_id
1 'polypeptide(L)'
;MDFLKLLRSLEEFLYELCTWFLFFPRTLYRVIVHPRRMAQYVNTELTQKLDKQFDDAISPPMFLMLAVLVAHGVELLMHQQVTGTGQLSRTVFGNEESLLLYRSITFAVWPLISSVHLLRRKKVPMTRESLRRPFFMQCYLTAPFAVALSTSMVFVRLPGALSTQIGIAVSVLSLVWYAVVQAGWLKVALQRSWPNTVLSTVWVLMLGIVINSLIGWILLAN
;
A
#
# COMPACT_ATOMS: atom_id res chain seq x y z
N MET A 1 12.63 -22.61 -22.18
CA MET A 1 11.72 -21.53 -22.62
C MET A 1 12.28 -20.96 -23.91
N ASP A 2 11.45 -20.82 -24.96
CA ASP A 2 11.90 -20.31 -26.26
C ASP A 2 12.43 -18.87 -26.12
N PHE A 3 13.64 -18.61 -26.63
CA PHE A 3 14.27 -17.27 -26.60
C PHE A 3 13.34 -16.17 -27.15
N LEU A 4 12.52 -16.49 -28.17
CA LEU A 4 11.50 -15.59 -28.72
C LEU A 4 10.40 -15.23 -27.71
N LYS A 5 10.00 -16.15 -26.83
CA LYS A 5 9.03 -15.87 -25.75
C LYS A 5 9.65 -14.97 -24.67
N LEU A 6 10.93 -15.15 -24.38
CA LEU A 6 11.66 -14.29 -23.43
C LEU A 6 11.80 -12.87 -23.97
N LEU A 7 12.12 -12.71 -25.26
CA LEU A 7 12.16 -11.39 -25.91
C LEU A 7 10.80 -10.68 -25.90
N ARG A 8 9.71 -11.40 -26.24
CA ARG A 8 8.36 -10.81 -26.19
C ARG A 8 7.97 -10.42 -24.76
N SER A 9 8.26 -11.26 -23.77
CA SER A 9 8.03 -10.92 -22.36
C SER A 9 8.84 -9.71 -21.90
N LEU A 10 10.07 -9.54 -22.39
CA LEU A 10 10.90 -8.37 -22.12
C LEU A 10 10.31 -7.11 -22.75
N GLU A 11 9.85 -7.19 -24.00
CA GLU A 11 9.18 -6.08 -24.70
C GLU A 11 7.91 -5.65 -23.97
N GLU A 12 7.06 -6.60 -23.58
CA GLU A 12 5.85 -6.35 -22.77
C GLU A 12 6.21 -5.69 -21.43
N PHE A 13 7.24 -6.19 -20.75
CA PHE A 13 7.72 -5.63 -19.49
C PHE A 13 8.30 -4.21 -19.66
N LEU A 14 9.08 -3.95 -20.71
CA LEU A 14 9.63 -2.63 -21.00
C LEU A 14 8.53 -1.63 -21.33
N TYR A 15 7.54 -2.03 -22.13
CA TYR A 15 6.35 -1.23 -22.38
C TYR A 15 5.61 -0.91 -21.07
N GLU A 16 5.42 -1.91 -20.22
CA GLU A 16 4.78 -1.74 -18.92
C GLU A 16 5.58 -0.78 -18.00
N LEU A 17 6.91 -0.92 -17.94
CA LEU A 17 7.78 0.02 -17.21
C LEU A 17 7.66 1.45 -17.72
N CYS A 18 7.73 1.65 -19.03
CA CYS A 18 7.60 2.97 -19.65
C CYS A 18 6.24 3.61 -19.34
N THR A 19 5.17 2.82 -19.40
CA THR A 19 3.83 3.30 -19.11
C THR A 19 3.62 3.58 -17.61
N TRP A 20 4.28 2.86 -16.70
CA TRP A 20 4.22 3.16 -15.27
C TRP A 20 4.71 4.58 -14.93
N PHE A 21 5.69 5.13 -15.63
CA PHE A 21 6.12 6.52 -15.42
C PHE A 21 4.98 7.54 -15.65
N LEU A 22 4.02 7.22 -16.51
CA LEU A 22 2.84 8.05 -16.75
C LEU A 22 1.67 7.67 -15.84
N PHE A 23 1.38 6.37 -15.71
CA PHE A 23 0.20 5.89 -15.00
C PHE A 23 0.37 5.91 -13.49
N PHE A 24 1.56 5.73 -12.94
CA PHE A 24 1.78 5.78 -11.49
C PHE A 24 1.45 7.16 -10.90
N PRO A 25 2.05 8.28 -11.35
CA PRO A 25 1.74 9.60 -10.80
C PRO A 25 0.28 9.98 -11.05
N ARG A 26 -0.28 9.63 -12.23
CA ARG A 26 -1.70 9.87 -12.54
C ARG A 26 -2.64 9.08 -11.62
N THR A 27 -2.31 7.82 -11.32
CA THR A 27 -3.11 6.97 -10.42
C THR A 27 -2.97 7.46 -8.99
N LEU A 28 -1.76 7.79 -8.54
CA LEU A 28 -1.50 8.36 -7.22
C LEU A 28 -2.28 9.66 -7.01
N TYR A 29 -2.23 10.58 -7.96
CA TYR A 29 -3.00 11.82 -7.91
C TYR A 29 -4.52 11.55 -7.82
N ARG A 30 -5.06 10.66 -8.66
CA ARG A 30 -6.47 10.29 -8.61
C ARG A 30 -6.89 9.70 -7.28
N VAL A 31 -6.07 8.84 -6.68
CA VAL A 31 -6.36 8.25 -5.36
C VAL A 31 -6.28 9.29 -4.25
N ILE A 32 -5.27 10.18 -4.26
CA ILE A 32 -5.10 11.22 -3.23
C ILE A 32 -6.29 12.19 -3.25
N VAL A 33 -6.67 12.68 -4.43
CA VAL A 33 -7.71 13.71 -4.59
C VAL A 33 -9.11 13.12 -4.53
N HIS A 34 -9.32 11.93 -5.10
CA HIS A 34 -10.64 11.31 -5.22
C HIS A 34 -10.67 9.85 -4.72
N PRO A 35 -10.29 9.57 -3.46
CA PRO A 35 -10.15 8.21 -2.94
C PRO A 35 -11.45 7.40 -3.05
N ARG A 36 -12.61 8.04 -2.78
CA ARG A 36 -13.92 7.39 -2.88
C ARG A 36 -14.27 6.99 -4.32
N ARG A 37 -13.94 7.83 -5.30
CA ARG A 37 -14.17 7.51 -6.73
C ARG A 37 -13.26 6.38 -7.16
N MET A 38 -11.99 6.36 -6.74
CA MET A 38 -11.08 5.25 -7.04
C MET A 38 -11.49 3.92 -6.40
N ALA A 39 -12.03 3.95 -5.19
CA ALA A 39 -12.63 2.75 -4.60
C ALA A 39 -13.85 2.26 -5.40
N GLN A 40 -14.71 3.17 -5.88
CA GLN A 40 -15.86 2.80 -6.72
C GLN A 40 -15.44 2.33 -8.11
N TYR A 41 -14.40 2.90 -8.70
CA TYR A 41 -13.83 2.52 -9.98
C TYR A 41 -13.46 1.02 -10.01
N VAL A 42 -12.91 0.48 -8.92
CA VAL A 42 -12.66 -0.98 -8.78
C VAL A 42 -13.92 -1.82 -8.98
N ASN A 43 -15.11 -1.34 -8.58
CA ASN A 43 -16.34 -2.10 -8.82
C ASN A 43 -16.63 -2.26 -10.30
N THR A 44 -16.42 -1.21 -11.07
CA THR A 44 -16.63 -1.18 -12.52
C THR A 44 -15.58 -2.04 -13.22
N GLU A 45 -14.30 -1.85 -12.88
CA GLU A 45 -13.19 -2.59 -13.50
C GLU A 45 -13.31 -4.11 -13.30
N LEU A 46 -13.68 -4.56 -12.10
CA LEU A 46 -13.82 -6.00 -11.84
C LEU A 46 -15.00 -6.66 -12.58
N THR A 47 -15.89 -5.88 -13.21
CA THR A 47 -16.97 -6.40 -14.07
C THR A 47 -16.58 -6.46 -15.55
N GLN A 48 -15.46 -5.82 -15.93
CA GLN A 48 -14.97 -5.85 -17.31
C GLN A 48 -14.27 -7.17 -17.63
N LYS A 49 -14.07 -7.43 -18.93
CA LYS A 49 -13.24 -8.56 -19.40
C LYS A 49 -11.81 -8.38 -18.89
N LEU A 50 -11.12 -9.50 -18.61
CA LEU A 50 -9.82 -9.50 -17.94
C LEU A 50 -8.77 -8.65 -18.68
N ASP A 51 -8.80 -8.64 -20.00
CA ASP A 51 -7.91 -7.89 -20.91
C ASP A 51 -8.19 -6.38 -20.96
N LYS A 52 -9.29 -5.93 -20.36
CA LYS A 52 -9.72 -4.53 -20.30
C LYS A 52 -9.72 -3.94 -18.89
N GLN A 53 -9.42 -4.76 -17.87
CA GLN A 53 -9.42 -4.29 -16.50
C GLN A 53 -8.24 -3.37 -16.27
N PHE A 54 -8.52 -2.18 -15.75
CA PHE A 54 -7.53 -1.17 -15.39
C PHE A 54 -6.75 -0.62 -16.60
N ASP A 55 -7.37 -0.49 -17.77
CA ASP A 55 -6.70 0.06 -18.98
C ASP A 55 -6.24 1.53 -18.79
N ASP A 56 -6.91 2.30 -17.92
CA ASP A 56 -6.61 3.72 -17.70
C ASP A 56 -5.89 4.01 -16.37
N ALA A 57 -5.55 3.00 -15.56
CA ALA A 57 -4.87 3.13 -14.26
C ALA A 57 -4.05 1.88 -13.91
N ILE A 58 -3.06 1.98 -13.01
CA ILE A 58 -2.33 0.77 -12.60
C ILE A 58 -3.24 -0.14 -11.78
N SER A 59 -3.21 -1.45 -12.00
CA SER A 59 -4.01 -2.40 -11.21
C SER A 59 -3.72 -2.26 -9.70
N PRO A 60 -4.71 -2.44 -8.81
CA PRO A 60 -4.56 -1.99 -7.42
C PRO A 60 -3.44 -2.68 -6.63
N PRO A 61 -3.27 -4.03 -6.68
CA PRO A 61 -2.15 -4.67 -6.00
C PRO A 61 -0.79 -4.21 -6.54
N MET A 62 -0.65 -4.09 -7.87
CA MET A 62 0.58 -3.59 -8.49
C MET A 62 0.86 -2.16 -8.09
N PHE A 63 -0.16 -1.31 -8.03
CA PHE A 63 -0.02 0.07 -7.59
C PHE A 63 0.53 0.19 -6.16
N LEU A 64 0.08 -0.68 -5.24
CA LEU A 64 0.64 -0.75 -3.88
C LEU A 64 2.10 -1.23 -3.89
N MET A 65 2.44 -2.24 -4.69
CA MET A 65 3.83 -2.71 -4.82
C MET A 65 4.73 -1.61 -5.40
N LEU A 66 4.28 -0.89 -6.42
CA LEU A 66 5.00 0.24 -6.99
C LEU A 66 5.17 1.39 -6.00
N ALA A 67 4.17 1.65 -5.16
CA ALA A 67 4.28 2.67 -4.10
C ALA A 67 5.43 2.33 -3.12
N VAL A 68 5.57 1.05 -2.76
CA VAL A 68 6.68 0.56 -1.95
C VAL A 68 8.02 0.66 -2.69
N LEU A 69 8.04 0.29 -3.98
CA LEU A 69 9.24 0.36 -4.82
C LEU A 69 9.72 1.81 -5.01
N VAL A 70 8.81 2.74 -5.28
CA VAL A 70 9.12 4.18 -5.42
C VAL A 70 9.69 4.73 -4.12
N ALA A 71 9.10 4.38 -2.98
CA ALA A 71 9.65 4.81 -1.69
C ALA A 71 11.05 4.24 -1.42
N HIS A 72 11.32 3.00 -1.83
CA HIS A 72 12.66 2.42 -1.78
C HIS A 72 13.64 3.13 -2.72
N GLY A 73 13.20 3.52 -3.93
CA GLY A 73 14.02 4.34 -4.82
C GLY A 73 14.44 5.67 -4.18
N VAL A 74 13.54 6.33 -3.44
CA VAL A 74 13.88 7.55 -2.68
C VAL A 74 14.93 7.28 -1.60
N GLU A 75 14.82 6.15 -0.89
CA GLU A 75 15.80 5.74 0.12
C GLU A 75 17.20 5.53 -0.46
N LEU A 76 17.29 4.90 -1.64
CA LEU A 76 18.54 4.70 -2.37
C LEU A 76 19.15 6.04 -2.81
N LEU A 77 18.35 6.91 -3.43
CA LEU A 77 18.80 8.23 -3.90
C LEU A 77 19.32 9.11 -2.75
N MET A 78 18.70 9.01 -1.57
CA MET A 78 19.07 9.78 -0.39
C MET A 78 20.15 9.12 0.48
N HIS A 79 20.63 7.92 0.10
CA HIS A 79 21.62 7.14 0.86
C HIS A 79 21.19 6.89 2.33
N GLN A 80 19.89 6.68 2.57
CA GLN A 80 19.30 6.50 3.91
C GLN A 80 18.80 5.08 4.15
N GLN A 81 19.62 4.09 3.77
CA GLN A 81 19.32 2.67 3.92
C GLN A 81 19.21 2.27 5.39
N VAL A 82 18.19 1.48 5.71
CA VAL A 82 18.03 0.92 7.06
C VAL A 82 19.00 -0.25 7.24
N THR A 83 19.86 -0.17 8.27
CA THR A 83 20.76 -1.26 8.66
C THR A 83 20.16 -2.05 9.83
N GLY A 84 20.20 -3.38 9.72
CA GLY A 84 19.68 -4.28 10.74
C GLY A 84 20.61 -4.39 11.95
N THR A 85 20.05 -4.37 13.16
CA THR A 85 20.81 -4.54 14.41
C THR A 85 20.97 -6.01 14.81
N GLY A 86 19.91 -6.82 14.71
CA GLY A 86 19.85 -8.27 14.98
C GLY A 86 20.25 -9.15 13.79
N GLN A 87 20.46 -10.46 13.99
CA GLN A 87 20.96 -11.38 12.97
C GLN A 87 19.93 -11.54 11.84
N LEU A 88 18.65 -11.68 12.18
CA LEU A 88 17.56 -11.77 11.19
C LEU A 88 17.34 -10.44 10.48
N SER A 89 17.42 -9.32 11.21
CA SER A 89 17.29 -7.99 10.58
C SER A 89 18.41 -7.70 9.57
N ARG A 90 19.64 -8.18 9.81
CA ARG A 90 20.76 -8.01 8.88
C ARG A 90 20.59 -8.82 7.61
N THR A 91 20.05 -10.05 7.69
CA THR A 91 19.80 -10.86 6.50
C THR A 91 18.65 -10.29 5.66
N VAL A 92 17.59 -9.80 6.32
CA VAL A 92 16.44 -9.21 5.62
C VAL A 92 16.76 -7.84 5.05
N PHE A 93 17.46 -6.96 5.77
CA PHE A 93 17.79 -5.61 5.31
C PHE A 93 19.06 -5.56 4.45
N GLY A 94 19.92 -6.58 4.53
CA GLY A 94 21.13 -6.71 3.70
C GLY A 94 20.86 -7.24 2.28
N ASN A 95 19.65 -7.72 1.99
CA ASN A 95 19.21 -8.12 0.66
C ASN A 95 18.02 -7.25 0.22
N GLU A 96 18.15 -6.55 -0.91
CA GLU A 96 17.12 -5.65 -1.44
C GLU A 96 15.80 -6.38 -1.72
N GLU A 97 15.87 -7.60 -2.25
CA GLU A 97 14.68 -8.41 -2.52
C GLU A 97 13.92 -8.75 -1.23
N SER A 98 14.65 -9.19 -0.20
CA SER A 98 14.09 -9.51 1.12
C SER A 98 13.48 -8.28 1.79
N LEU A 99 14.13 -7.12 1.68
CA LEU A 99 13.64 -5.85 2.21
C LEU A 99 12.35 -5.40 1.51
N LEU A 100 12.30 -5.48 0.19
CA LEU A 100 11.11 -5.13 -0.59
C LEU A 100 9.95 -6.08 -0.29
N LEU A 101 10.22 -7.39 -0.15
CA LEU A 101 9.21 -8.38 0.26
C LEU A 101 8.67 -8.07 1.65
N TYR A 102 9.56 -7.80 2.61
CA TYR A 102 9.16 -7.40 3.97
C TYR A 102 8.24 -6.17 3.96
N ARG A 103 8.61 -5.10 3.23
CA ARG A 103 7.79 -3.88 3.13
C ARG A 103 6.47 -4.14 2.40
N SER A 104 6.49 -4.95 1.36
CA SER A 104 5.29 -5.35 0.62
C SER A 104 4.30 -6.09 1.51
N ILE A 105 4.77 -7.02 2.35
CA ILE A 105 3.94 -7.73 3.34
C ILE A 105 3.41 -6.75 4.39
N THR A 106 4.29 -5.93 4.97
CA THR A 106 3.97 -4.88 5.96
C THR A 106 2.81 -3.99 5.47
N PHE A 107 2.89 -3.53 4.21
CA PHE A 107 1.84 -2.70 3.64
C PHE A 107 0.61 -3.48 3.13
N ALA A 108 0.75 -4.72 2.69
CA ALA A 108 -0.36 -5.58 2.26
C ALA A 108 -1.26 -6.07 3.42
N VAL A 109 -0.74 -6.07 4.65
CA VAL A 109 -1.54 -6.36 5.86
C VAL A 109 -2.68 -5.37 6.03
N TRP A 110 -2.47 -4.08 5.74
CA TRP A 110 -3.49 -3.04 5.89
C TRP A 110 -4.75 -3.26 5.03
N PRO A 111 -4.65 -3.48 3.71
CA PRO A 111 -5.82 -3.75 2.89
C PRO A 111 -6.48 -5.08 3.24
N LEU A 112 -5.70 -6.08 3.66
CA LEU A 112 -6.22 -7.36 4.10
C LEU A 112 -7.07 -7.23 5.38
N ILE A 113 -6.56 -6.58 6.43
CA ILE A 113 -7.30 -6.33 7.67
C ILE A 113 -8.60 -5.59 7.39
N SER A 114 -8.53 -4.52 6.61
CA SER A 114 -9.68 -3.67 6.29
C SER A 114 -10.77 -4.46 5.56
N SER A 115 -10.36 -5.32 4.62
CA SER A 115 -11.26 -6.18 3.85
C SER A 115 -11.91 -7.27 4.69
N VAL A 116 -11.11 -7.96 5.51
CA VAL A 116 -11.59 -8.98 6.44
C VAL A 116 -12.56 -8.38 7.46
N HIS A 117 -12.23 -7.20 8.01
CA HIS A 117 -13.10 -6.49 8.93
C HIS A 117 -14.45 -6.16 8.31
N LEU A 118 -14.46 -5.66 7.07
CA LEU A 118 -15.69 -5.38 6.34
C LEU A 118 -16.55 -6.65 6.18
N LEU A 119 -15.97 -7.75 5.69
CA LEU A 119 -16.70 -9.00 5.46
C LEU A 119 -17.29 -9.55 6.76
N ARG A 120 -16.50 -9.56 7.84
CA ARG A 120 -16.97 -9.98 9.17
C ARG A 120 -18.12 -9.12 9.67
N ARG A 121 -18.02 -7.79 9.55
CA ARG A 121 -19.08 -6.86 9.97
C ARG A 121 -20.35 -6.97 9.13
N LYS A 122 -20.23 -7.37 7.87
CA LYS A 122 -21.35 -7.67 6.97
C LYS A 122 -21.88 -9.11 7.08
N LYS A 123 -21.23 -9.97 7.87
CA LYS A 123 -21.55 -11.41 7.97
C LYS A 123 -21.53 -12.12 6.61
N VAL A 124 -20.65 -11.67 5.71
CA VAL A 124 -20.43 -12.31 4.41
C VAL A 124 -19.34 -13.38 4.58
N PRO A 125 -19.53 -14.60 4.03
CA PRO A 125 -18.52 -15.66 4.14
C PRO A 125 -17.20 -15.21 3.51
N MET A 126 -16.08 -15.47 4.19
CA MET A 126 -14.74 -15.17 3.67
C MET A 126 -14.32 -16.21 2.62
N THR A 127 -14.57 -15.90 1.37
CA THR A 127 -14.06 -16.62 0.19
C THR A 127 -13.09 -15.73 -0.59
N ARG A 128 -12.25 -16.34 -1.45
CA ARG A 128 -11.35 -15.57 -2.34
C ARG A 128 -12.10 -14.54 -3.19
N GLU A 129 -13.27 -14.92 -3.68
CA GLU A 129 -14.14 -14.06 -4.47
C GLU A 129 -14.67 -12.87 -3.65
N SER A 130 -15.22 -13.15 -2.47
CA SER A 130 -15.76 -12.11 -1.58
C SER A 130 -14.69 -11.09 -1.13
N LEU A 131 -13.43 -11.54 -1.00
CA LEU A 131 -12.31 -10.73 -0.55
C LEU A 131 -11.71 -9.89 -1.68
N ARG A 132 -11.75 -10.38 -2.93
CA ARG A 132 -11.09 -9.74 -4.08
C ARG A 132 -11.48 -8.27 -4.23
N ARG A 133 -12.78 -7.98 -4.27
CA ARG A 133 -13.29 -6.61 -4.45
C ARG A 133 -12.87 -5.65 -3.33
N PRO A 134 -13.15 -5.91 -2.03
CA PRO A 134 -12.70 -5.00 -0.98
C PRO A 134 -11.18 -4.91 -0.88
N PHE A 135 -10.45 -6.00 -1.13
CA PHE A 135 -8.98 -5.99 -1.13
C PHE A 135 -8.43 -5.06 -2.21
N PHE A 136 -8.95 -5.14 -3.44
CA PHE A 136 -8.52 -4.27 -4.55
C PHE A 136 -8.81 -2.80 -4.26
N MET A 137 -9.99 -2.47 -3.72
CA MET A 137 -10.28 -1.09 -3.28
C MET A 137 -9.24 -0.62 -2.26
N GLN A 138 -8.95 -1.47 -1.29
CA GLN A 138 -8.08 -1.13 -0.19
C GLN A 138 -6.62 -0.99 -0.63
N CYS A 139 -6.13 -1.78 -1.60
CA CYS A 139 -4.80 -1.60 -2.18
C CYS A 139 -4.65 -0.19 -2.78
N TYR A 140 -5.66 0.34 -3.48
CA TYR A 140 -5.63 1.73 -3.93
C TYR A 140 -5.55 2.69 -2.75
N LEU A 141 -6.44 2.56 -1.76
CA LEU A 141 -6.52 3.51 -0.64
C LEU A 141 -5.26 3.49 0.26
N THR A 142 -4.60 2.34 0.40
CA THR A 142 -3.39 2.17 1.22
C THR A 142 -2.14 2.69 0.50
N ALA A 143 -2.06 2.62 -0.82
CA ALA A 143 -0.83 2.93 -1.55
C ALA A 143 -0.28 4.37 -1.34
N PRO A 144 -1.09 5.45 -1.33
CA PRO A 144 -0.57 6.78 -1.02
C PRO A 144 -0.02 6.90 0.41
N PHE A 145 -0.66 6.23 1.37
CA PHE A 145 -0.16 6.13 2.73
C PHE A 145 1.17 5.38 2.78
N ALA A 146 1.29 4.27 2.04
CA ALA A 146 2.51 3.47 1.99
C ALA A 146 3.71 4.25 1.47
N VAL A 147 3.58 4.94 0.32
CA VAL A 147 4.67 5.75 -0.24
C VAL A 147 4.99 6.95 0.65
N ALA A 148 3.97 7.70 1.11
CA ALA A 148 4.19 8.90 1.91
C ALA A 148 4.83 8.58 3.27
N LEU A 149 4.34 7.55 3.97
CA LEU A 149 4.91 7.15 5.26
C LEU A 149 6.35 6.65 5.07
N SER A 150 6.60 5.78 4.08
CA SER A 150 7.94 5.24 3.83
C SER A 150 8.95 6.34 3.46
N THR A 151 8.57 7.25 2.57
CA THR A 151 9.40 8.40 2.21
C THR A 151 9.60 9.35 3.39
N SER A 152 8.58 9.59 4.24
CA SER A 152 8.74 10.44 5.42
C SER A 152 9.80 9.92 6.40
N MET A 153 9.94 8.59 6.52
CA MET A 153 10.97 7.97 7.36
C MET A 153 12.38 8.21 6.83
N VAL A 154 12.55 8.39 5.51
CA VAL A 154 13.83 8.83 4.93
C VAL A 154 14.20 10.22 5.44
N PHE A 155 13.26 11.17 5.45
CA PHE A 155 13.47 12.52 5.96
C PHE A 155 13.74 12.58 7.47
N VAL A 156 13.15 11.68 8.26
CA VAL A 156 13.44 11.58 9.69
C VAL A 156 14.88 11.15 9.95
N ARG A 157 15.45 10.28 9.09
CA ARG A 157 16.83 9.79 9.23
C ARG A 157 17.89 10.75 8.68
N LEU A 158 17.50 11.64 7.76
CA LEU A 158 18.39 12.68 7.25
C LEU A 158 18.84 13.64 8.38
N PRO A 159 20.10 14.08 8.38
CA PRO A 159 20.60 15.02 9.37
C PRO A 159 19.93 16.40 9.22
N GLY A 160 19.58 17.01 10.35
CA GLY A 160 19.07 18.39 10.41
C GLY A 160 17.63 18.49 10.93
N ALA A 161 17.41 19.45 11.84
CA ALA A 161 16.13 19.61 12.53
C ALA A 161 14.95 19.85 11.58
N LEU A 162 15.15 20.63 10.52
CA LEU A 162 14.11 20.90 9.52
C LEU A 162 13.70 19.61 8.78
N SER A 163 14.67 18.77 8.41
CA SER A 163 14.39 17.49 7.75
C SER A 163 13.56 16.58 8.64
N THR A 164 13.95 16.47 9.91
CA THR A 164 13.21 15.67 10.89
C THR A 164 11.79 16.20 11.10
N GLN A 165 11.62 17.52 11.20
CA GLN A 165 10.29 18.15 11.34
C GLN A 165 9.40 17.89 10.12
N ILE A 166 9.94 18.02 8.91
CA ILE A 166 9.23 17.70 7.66
C ILE A 166 8.84 16.23 7.64
N GLY A 167 9.78 15.33 7.97
CA GLY A 167 9.51 13.90 8.06
C GLY A 167 8.36 13.59 8.99
N ILE A 168 8.41 14.07 10.24
CA ILE A 168 7.35 13.87 11.24
C ILE A 168 6.01 14.44 10.74
N ALA A 169 6.02 15.67 10.19
CA ALA A 169 4.80 16.30 9.70
C ALA A 169 4.15 15.50 8.56
N VAL A 170 4.94 14.99 7.61
CA VAL A 170 4.45 14.14 6.52
C VAL A 170 3.97 12.78 7.04
N SER A 171 4.64 12.19 8.03
CA SER A 171 4.17 10.95 8.67
C SER A 171 2.80 11.13 9.33
N VAL A 172 2.62 12.20 10.11
CA VAL A 172 1.35 12.50 10.79
C VAL A 172 0.26 12.81 9.76
N LEU A 173 0.56 13.64 8.76
CA LEU A 173 -0.40 13.99 7.72
C LEU A 173 -0.85 12.77 6.92
N SER A 174 0.07 11.87 6.56
CA SER A 174 -0.28 10.65 5.83
C SER A 174 -1.15 9.71 6.66
N LEU A 175 -0.87 9.57 7.96
CA LEU A 175 -1.71 8.80 8.89
C LEU A 175 -3.11 9.39 9.03
N VAL A 176 -3.21 10.70 9.23
CA VAL A 176 -4.51 11.41 9.33
C VAL A 176 -5.29 11.27 8.02
N TRP A 177 -4.65 11.49 6.88
CA TRP A 177 -5.25 11.32 5.56
C TRP A 177 -5.80 9.90 5.39
N TYR A 178 -5.00 8.88 5.73
CA TYR A 178 -5.41 7.48 5.63
C TYR A 178 -6.59 7.16 6.57
N ALA A 179 -6.56 7.66 7.81
CA ALA A 179 -7.66 7.49 8.75
C ALA A 179 -8.99 8.10 8.24
N VAL A 180 -8.94 9.31 7.68
CA VAL A 180 -10.10 9.97 7.07
C VAL A 180 -10.63 9.17 5.87
N VAL A 181 -9.73 8.71 5.00
CA VAL A 181 -10.09 7.89 3.83
C VAL A 181 -10.72 6.57 4.26
N GLN A 182 -10.16 5.90 5.28
CA GLN A 182 -10.70 4.67 5.81
C GLN A 182 -12.07 4.84 6.45
N ALA A 183 -12.25 5.89 7.26
CA ALA A 183 -13.56 6.21 7.83
C ALA A 183 -14.60 6.49 6.74
N GLY A 184 -14.22 7.25 5.71
CA GLY A 184 -15.08 7.56 4.56
C GLY A 184 -15.47 6.30 3.77
N TRP A 185 -14.53 5.39 3.53
CA TRP A 185 -14.80 4.13 2.86
C TRP A 185 -15.68 3.21 3.70
N LEU A 186 -15.34 3.00 4.99
CA LEU A 186 -16.13 2.17 5.91
C LEU A 186 -17.54 2.72 6.11
N LYS A 187 -17.73 4.05 6.12
CA LYS A 187 -19.06 4.69 6.21
C LYS A 187 -19.95 4.25 5.05
N VAL A 188 -19.44 4.31 3.82
CA VAL A 188 -20.18 3.91 2.62
C VAL A 188 -20.34 2.39 2.57
N ALA A 189 -19.27 1.65 2.86
CA ALA A 189 -19.26 0.21 2.74
C ALA A 189 -20.18 -0.46 3.78
N LEU A 190 -20.15 -0.05 5.05
CA LEU A 190 -20.95 -0.63 6.12
C LEU A 190 -22.38 -0.10 6.19
N GLN A 191 -22.65 1.11 5.68
CA GLN A 191 -23.94 1.81 5.79
C GLN A 191 -24.46 1.91 7.24
N ARG A 192 -23.55 2.02 8.22
CA ARG A 192 -23.89 2.17 9.66
C ARG A 192 -23.76 3.61 10.15
N SER A 193 -24.16 3.85 11.41
CA SER A 193 -23.99 5.14 12.08
C SER A 193 -22.52 5.55 12.23
N TRP A 194 -22.25 6.85 12.34
CA TRP A 194 -20.88 7.38 12.49
C TRP A 194 -20.09 6.80 13.67
N PRO A 195 -20.67 6.59 14.88
CA PRO A 195 -19.93 5.96 15.98
C PRO A 195 -19.42 4.56 15.62
N ASN A 196 -20.24 3.76 14.92
CA ASN A 196 -19.84 2.44 14.45
C ASN A 196 -18.71 2.51 13.42
N THR A 197 -18.74 3.51 12.54
CA THR A 197 -17.69 3.74 11.54
C THR A 197 -16.39 4.16 12.21
N VAL A 198 -16.43 5.11 13.14
CA VAL A 198 -15.24 5.57 13.86
C VAL A 198 -14.63 4.42 14.64
N LEU A 199 -15.42 3.67 15.40
CA LEU A 199 -14.94 2.50 16.13
C LEU A 199 -14.33 1.43 15.21
N SER A 200 -14.97 1.19 14.05
CA SER A 200 -14.43 0.26 13.03
C SER A 200 -13.11 0.73 12.45
N THR A 201 -12.97 2.05 12.23
CA THR A 201 -11.75 2.66 11.69
C THR A 201 -10.62 2.55 12.70
N VAL A 202 -10.88 2.94 13.96
CA VAL A 202 -9.92 2.81 15.06
C VAL A 202 -9.50 1.35 15.22
N TRP A 203 -10.44 0.41 15.20
CA TRP A 203 -10.14 -1.01 15.28
C TRP A 203 -9.19 -1.51 14.18
N VAL A 204 -9.49 -1.17 12.92
CA VAL A 204 -8.66 -1.54 11.76
C VAL A 204 -7.27 -0.92 11.85
N LEU A 205 -7.18 0.36 12.22
CA LEU A 205 -5.89 1.04 12.36
C LEU A 205 -5.06 0.48 13.51
N MET A 206 -5.67 0.26 14.68
CA MET A 206 -5.01 -0.33 15.85
C MET A 206 -4.51 -1.74 15.53
N LEU A 207 -5.32 -2.58 14.89
CA LEU A 207 -4.90 -3.92 14.51
C LEU A 207 -3.76 -3.88 13.48
N GLY A 208 -3.81 -2.95 12.52
CA GLY A 208 -2.73 -2.71 11.57
C GLY A 208 -1.43 -2.32 12.26
N ILE A 209 -1.48 -1.40 13.23
CA ILE A 209 -0.32 -0.99 14.03
C ILE A 209 0.23 -2.18 14.81
N VAL A 210 -0.62 -2.90 15.56
CA VAL A 210 -0.19 -4.05 16.38
C VAL A 210 0.48 -5.12 15.53
N ILE A 211 -0.11 -5.52 14.40
CA ILE A 211 0.48 -6.54 13.54
C ILE A 211 1.82 -6.07 12.96
N ASN A 212 1.91 -4.82 12.47
CA ASN A 212 3.17 -4.30 11.93
C ASN A 212 4.26 -4.14 13.01
N SER A 213 3.90 -3.71 14.22
CA SER A 213 4.80 -3.66 15.35
C SER A 213 5.29 -5.05 15.76
N LEU A 214 4.43 -6.07 15.73
CA LEU A 214 4.83 -7.46 15.99
C LEU A 214 5.80 -7.99 14.93
N ILE A 215 5.51 -7.75 13.65
CA ILE A 215 6.41 -8.16 12.55
C ILE A 215 7.77 -7.46 12.73
N GLY A 216 7.78 -6.15 12.97
CA GLY A 216 9.02 -5.40 13.19
C GLY A 216 9.79 -5.86 14.42
N TRP A 217 9.09 -6.17 15.52
CA TRP A 217 9.70 -6.67 16.75
C TRP A 217 10.34 -8.05 16.55
N ILE A 218 9.65 -8.99 15.89
CA ILE A 218 10.20 -10.32 15.57
C ILE A 218 11.48 -10.20 14.72
N LEU A 219 11.51 -9.22 13.82
CA LEU A 219 12.61 -9.01 12.90
C LEU A 219 13.83 -8.37 13.59
N LEU A 220 13.60 -7.51 14.59
CA LEU A 220 14.67 -6.84 15.37
C LEU A 220 15.16 -7.66 16.57
N ALA A 221 14.31 -8.50 17.16
CA ALA A 221 14.63 -9.30 18.35
C ALA A 221 15.47 -10.54 18.04
N ASN A 222 15.56 -10.96 16.77
CA ASN A 222 16.37 -12.07 16.27
C ASN A 222 17.49 -11.57 15.35
#